data_AF-A0A485KGA3-F1
#
_entry.id   AF-A0A485KGA3-F1
#
_cell.length_a   1.000
_cell.length_b   1.000
_cell.length_c   1.000
_cell.angle_alpha   90.00
_cell.angle_beta   90.00
_cell.angle_gamma   90.00
#
_symmetry.space_group_name_H-M   'P 1'
#
loop_
_entity.id
_entity.type
_entity.pdbx_description
1 polymer ?
#
loop_
_entity_poly.entity_id
_entity_poly.type
_entity_poly.pdbx_seq_one_letter_code
_entity_poly.pdbx_strand_id
1 'polypeptide(L)'
;MWQICAFRFINNVFWAMGTVSGNPIANNWAEVENINSALSDIIGALIFSAILASMAKWGLSWNWRYLIAIGSIGIIMIDGTVMFLTIWNVVRNQWFYTGVALAEQVPGGIRFIVATYCAVEIADVGVEGATYGLVTTMNNLASPFASVIFKWFDSYFKVYNDDIASDTDEVRWDVTYVYMFSYGCKLFSLIFLFMLPPQKKQMQELKKKGGTSKLAGYILIITSLLALGFAMTSNFMSVYPSTKCYRIAGGNGKLDPKTGGCPLPAPRK
;
A
#
# COMPACT_ATOMS: atom_id res chain seq x y z
N MET A 1 1.90 23.33 3.83
CA MET A 1 0.82 22.42 3.38
C MET A 1 1.24 21.55 2.19
N TRP A 2 1.59 22.12 1.03
CA TRP A 2 1.92 21.35 -0.19
C TRP A 2 2.99 20.26 0.03
N GLN A 3 4.06 20.55 0.77
CA GLN A 3 5.13 19.60 1.08
C GLN A 3 4.62 18.36 1.80
N ILE A 4 3.63 18.50 2.68
CA ILE A 4 3.13 17.39 3.50
C ILE A 4 2.11 16.56 2.72
N CYS A 5 1.29 17.21 1.91
CA CYS A 5 0.46 16.49 0.94
C CYS A 5 1.31 15.71 -0.07
N ALA A 6 2.40 16.30 -0.58
CA ALA A 6 3.33 15.64 -1.49
C ALA A 6 4.01 14.44 -0.82
N PHE A 7 4.43 14.61 0.44
CA PHE A 7 5.05 13.54 1.21
C PHE A 7 4.06 12.38 1.37
N ARG A 8 2.82 12.68 1.75
CA ARG A 8 1.77 11.67 1.92
C ARG A 8 1.49 10.91 0.63
N PHE A 9 1.34 11.64 -0.47
CA PHE A 9 1.11 11.01 -1.76
C PHE A 9 2.31 10.12 -2.15
N ILE A 10 3.52 10.68 -2.22
CA ILE A 10 4.70 9.95 -2.70
C ILE A 10 5.07 8.78 -1.77
N ASN A 11 5.14 9.02 -0.46
CA ASN A 11 5.47 7.98 0.51
C ASN A 11 4.43 6.86 0.49
N ASN A 12 3.14 7.20 0.41
CA ASN A 12 2.10 6.18 0.39
C ASN A 12 2.01 5.46 -0.97
N VAL A 13 2.41 6.10 -2.08
CA VAL A 13 2.49 5.40 -3.39
C VAL A 13 3.51 4.27 -3.27
N PHE A 14 4.73 4.56 -2.81
CA PHE A 14 5.76 3.52 -2.67
C PHE A 14 5.46 2.49 -1.58
N TRP A 15 4.77 2.89 -0.51
CA TRP A 15 4.38 1.97 0.57
C TRP A 15 3.25 1.03 0.16
N ALA A 16 2.25 1.53 -0.57
CA ALA A 16 1.08 0.78 -1.00
C ALA A 16 1.33 -0.10 -2.25
N MET A 17 2.56 -0.12 -2.78
CA MET A 17 2.99 -1.07 -3.80
C MET A 17 3.08 -2.48 -3.19
N GLY A 18 1.92 -3.13 -3.05
CA GLY A 18 1.76 -4.47 -2.51
C GLY A 18 1.45 -5.50 -3.60
N THR A 19 1.82 -6.74 -3.32
CA THR A 19 1.70 -7.88 -4.25
C THR A 19 0.26 -8.33 -4.46
N VAL A 20 -0.15 -8.54 -5.71
CA VAL A 20 -1.49 -9.08 -6.03
C VAL A 20 -1.62 -10.56 -5.62
N SER A 21 -0.49 -11.25 -5.41
CA SER A 21 -0.40 -12.64 -4.95
C SER A 21 -0.74 -12.88 -3.48
N GLY A 22 -0.87 -11.84 -2.65
CA GLY A 22 -1.10 -12.03 -1.20
C GLY A 22 -2.37 -12.80 -0.87
N ASN A 23 -3.49 -12.47 -1.54
CA ASN A 23 -4.76 -13.20 -1.38
C ASN A 23 -4.71 -14.64 -1.94
N PRO A 24 -4.20 -14.88 -3.16
CA PRO A 24 -3.97 -16.22 -3.66
C PRO A 24 -3.10 -17.10 -2.74
N ILE A 25 -2.03 -16.54 -2.16
CA ILE A 25 -1.13 -17.25 -1.23
C ILE A 25 -1.85 -17.58 0.07
N ALA A 26 -2.60 -16.63 0.64
CA ALA A 26 -3.39 -16.84 1.83
C ALA A 26 -4.40 -18.00 1.65
N ASN A 27 -5.12 -18.02 0.53
CA ASN A 27 -6.17 -19.01 0.29
C ASN A 27 -5.63 -20.36 -0.19
N ASN A 28 -4.68 -20.37 -1.14
CA ASN A 28 -4.23 -21.60 -1.80
C ASN A 28 -3.03 -22.27 -1.11
N TRP A 29 -2.17 -21.52 -0.43
CA TRP A 29 -0.95 -22.07 0.20
C TRP A 29 -1.04 -22.08 1.72
N ALA A 30 -1.56 -21.01 2.32
CA ALA A 30 -1.73 -20.94 3.77
C ALA A 30 -3.10 -21.47 4.26
N GLU A 31 -3.98 -21.86 3.31
CA GLU A 31 -5.31 -22.45 3.54
C GLU A 31 -6.12 -21.69 4.61
N VAL A 32 -6.05 -20.35 4.58
CA VAL A 32 -6.71 -19.52 5.59
C VAL A 32 -8.23 -19.63 5.42
N GLU A 33 -8.89 -20.28 6.37
CA GLU A 33 -10.35 -20.29 6.45
C GLU A 33 -10.92 -18.88 6.67
N ASN A 34 -12.06 -18.60 6.03
CA ASN A 34 -12.76 -17.32 6.12
C ASN A 34 -13.09 -16.91 7.58
N ILE A 35 -13.42 -17.88 8.44
CA ILE A 35 -13.73 -17.61 9.85
C ILE A 35 -12.52 -17.08 10.60
N ASN A 36 -11.33 -17.61 10.30
CA ASN A 36 -10.11 -17.18 10.98
C ASN A 36 -9.62 -15.84 10.44
N SER A 37 -9.83 -15.57 9.15
CA SER A 37 -9.61 -14.24 8.58
C SER A 37 -10.48 -13.21 9.31
N ALA A 38 -11.78 -13.49 9.47
CA ALA A 38 -12.70 -12.58 10.14
C ALA A 38 -12.33 -12.34 11.62
N LEU A 39 -11.94 -13.39 12.35
CA LEU A 39 -11.45 -13.24 13.73
C LEU A 39 -10.18 -12.39 13.79
N SER A 40 -9.27 -12.60 12.85
CA SER A 40 -8.01 -11.86 12.79
C SER A 40 -8.22 -10.40 12.41
N ASP A 41 -9.19 -10.08 11.56
CA ASP A 41 -9.57 -8.68 11.27
C ASP A 41 -10.07 -7.96 12.52
N ILE A 42 -10.89 -8.64 13.35
CA ILE A 42 -11.38 -8.08 14.61
C ILE A 42 -10.22 -7.83 15.58
N ILE A 43 -9.33 -8.82 15.74
CA ILE A 43 -8.14 -8.69 16.61
C ILE A 43 -7.23 -7.57 16.08
N GLY A 44 -7.03 -7.51 14.76
CA GLY A 44 -6.25 -6.47 14.10
C GLY A 44 -6.81 -5.07 14.34
N ALA A 45 -8.14 -4.90 14.27
CA ALA A 45 -8.80 -3.64 14.58
C ALA A 45 -8.63 -3.23 16.05
N LEU A 46 -8.66 -4.19 16.98
CA LEU A 46 -8.40 -3.93 18.40
C LEU A 46 -6.94 -3.50 18.64
N ILE A 47 -5.98 -4.18 18.01
CA ILE A 47 -4.55 -3.81 18.05
C ILE A 47 -4.36 -2.40 17.50
N PHE A 48 -4.94 -2.11 16.33
CA PHE A 48 -4.87 -0.79 15.71
C PHE A 48 -5.41 0.30 16.65
N SER A 49 -6.60 0.09 17.24
CA SER A 49 -7.20 1.01 18.21
C SER A 49 -6.33 1.22 19.45
N ALA A 50 -5.77 0.16 20.03
CA ALA A 50 -4.88 0.24 21.18
C ALA A 50 -3.62 1.07 20.90
N ILE A 51 -3.12 1.01 19.67
CA ILE A 51 -1.93 1.75 19.24
C ILE A 51 -2.25 3.22 19.02
N LEU A 52 -3.42 3.54 18.46
CA LEU A 52 -3.90 4.92 18.42
C LEU A 52 -4.00 5.52 19.82
N ALA A 53 -4.57 4.78 20.78
CA ALA A 53 -4.69 5.22 22.17
C ALA A 53 -3.32 5.43 22.85
N SER A 54 -2.38 4.51 22.61
CA SER A 54 -1.02 4.61 23.15
C SER A 54 -0.25 5.78 22.55
N MET A 55 -0.35 5.97 21.23
CA MET A 55 0.26 7.10 20.52
C MET A 55 -0.33 8.45 20.91
N ALA A 56 -1.64 8.50 21.21
CA ALA A 56 -2.28 9.70 21.72
C ALA A 56 -1.75 10.14 23.08
N LYS A 57 -1.39 9.19 23.96
CA LYS A 57 -0.85 9.49 25.28
C LYS A 57 0.65 9.81 25.27
N TRP A 58 1.44 9.07 24.50
CA TRP A 58 2.91 9.11 24.61
C TRP A 58 3.64 9.50 23.31
N GLY A 59 2.99 9.35 22.14
CA GLY A 59 3.63 9.49 20.83
C GLY A 59 3.88 10.93 20.39
N LEU A 60 3.33 11.93 21.08
CA LEU A 60 3.42 13.34 20.68
C LEU A 60 4.83 13.92 20.79
N SER A 61 5.60 13.48 21.80
CA SER A 61 6.96 13.95 22.05
C SER A 61 8.04 13.18 21.28
N TRP A 62 7.70 12.05 20.69
CA TRP A 62 8.67 11.19 20.00
C TRP A 62 9.07 11.74 18.64
N ASN A 63 10.21 11.28 18.14
CA ASN A 63 10.63 11.56 16.78
C ASN A 63 9.87 10.65 15.81
N TRP A 64 8.96 11.25 15.05
CA TRP A 64 8.06 10.52 14.16
C TRP A 64 8.78 9.85 12.99
N ARG A 65 9.93 10.39 12.56
CA ARG A 65 10.74 9.77 11.48
C ARG A 65 11.29 8.42 11.91
N TYR A 66 11.93 8.37 13.08
CA TYR A 66 12.51 7.14 13.60
C TYR A 66 11.43 6.11 13.91
N LEU A 67 10.31 6.54 14.47
CA LEU A 67 9.21 5.65 14.78
C LEU A 67 8.65 4.97 13.52
N ILE A 68 8.41 5.75 12.45
CA ILE A 68 7.97 5.19 11.17
C ILE A 68 9.07 4.32 10.55
N ALA A 69 10.33 4.77 10.54
CA ALA A 69 11.43 4.02 9.94
C ALA A 69 11.64 2.66 10.61
N ILE A 70 11.79 2.64 11.94
CA ILE A 70 12.01 1.42 12.71
C ILE A 70 10.81 0.49 12.60
N GLY A 71 9.59 1.01 12.74
CA GLY A 71 8.37 0.20 12.61
C GLY A 71 8.24 -0.42 11.21
N SER A 72 8.59 0.33 10.17
CA SER A 72 8.50 -0.15 8.77
C SER A 72 9.59 -1.16 8.44
N ILE A 73 10.83 -0.94 8.91
CA ILE A 73 11.91 -1.91 8.71
C ILE A 73 11.62 -3.20 9.48
N GLY A 74 11.17 -3.08 10.73
CA GLY A 74 10.83 -4.22 11.58
C GLY A 74 9.75 -5.09 10.95
N ILE A 75 8.68 -4.48 10.43
CA ILE A 75 7.62 -5.25 9.78
C ILE A 75 8.04 -5.84 8.45
N ILE A 76 8.82 -5.14 7.62
CA ILE A 76 9.34 -5.71 6.36
C ILE A 76 10.21 -6.94 6.65
N MET A 77 11.00 -6.91 7.72
CA MET A 77 11.82 -8.07 8.11
C MET A 77 10.97 -9.25 8.57
N ILE A 78 9.95 -9.00 9.40
CA ILE A 78 9.03 -10.04 9.89
C ILE A 78 8.22 -10.61 8.73
N ASP A 79 7.55 -9.75 7.96
CA ASP A 79 6.71 -10.12 6.82
C ASP A 79 7.53 -10.84 5.75
N GLY A 80 8.69 -10.29 5.37
CA GLY A 80 9.59 -10.95 4.42
C GLY A 80 10.01 -12.35 4.87
N THR A 81 10.37 -12.53 6.15
CA THR A 81 10.76 -13.84 6.67
C THR A 81 9.63 -14.85 6.55
N VAL A 82 8.41 -14.48 6.97
CA VAL A 82 7.25 -15.39 6.93
C VAL A 82 6.80 -15.66 5.49
N MET A 83 6.77 -14.62 4.65
CA MET A 83 6.41 -14.76 3.24
C MET A 83 7.39 -15.68 2.49
N PHE A 84 8.70 -15.51 2.64
CA PHE A 84 9.67 -16.39 1.98
C PHE A 84 9.59 -17.84 2.50
N LEU A 85 9.36 -18.05 3.81
CA LEU A 85 9.13 -19.39 4.36
C LEU A 85 7.86 -20.05 3.80
N THR A 86 6.82 -19.25 3.51
CA THR A 86 5.55 -19.72 2.95
C THR A 86 5.69 -20.05 1.46
N ILE A 87 6.38 -19.18 0.70
CA ILE A 87 6.65 -19.35 -0.74
C ILE A 87 7.44 -20.64 -1.00
N TRP A 88 8.51 -20.89 -0.23
CA TRP A 88 9.38 -22.06 -0.38
C TRP A 88 8.87 -23.32 0.35
N ASN A 89 7.62 -23.32 0.83
CA ASN A 89 6.98 -24.46 1.48
C ASN A 89 7.73 -25.01 2.71
N VAL A 90 8.37 -24.13 3.50
CA VAL A 90 9.03 -24.51 4.76
C VAL A 90 8.02 -24.51 5.91
N VAL A 91 7.23 -23.44 6.01
CA VAL A 91 6.15 -23.30 7.01
C VAL A 91 4.93 -22.70 6.33
N ARG A 92 3.88 -23.50 6.17
CA ARG A 92 2.55 -23.08 5.66
C ARG A 92 1.51 -23.34 6.75
N ASN A 93 1.42 -22.42 7.71
CA ASN A 93 0.43 -22.49 8.78
C ASN A 93 -0.39 -21.20 8.80
N GLN A 94 -1.70 -21.35 8.83
CA GLN A 94 -2.68 -20.28 8.86
C GLN A 94 -2.39 -19.22 9.94
N TRP A 95 -2.15 -19.64 11.19
CA TRP A 95 -1.88 -18.71 12.29
C TRP A 95 -0.52 -18.04 12.17
N PHE A 96 0.46 -18.72 11.57
CA PHE A 96 1.78 -18.15 11.32
C PHE A 96 1.71 -17.05 10.25
N TYR A 97 0.96 -17.27 9.17
CA TYR A 97 0.72 -16.28 8.13
C TYR A 97 -0.13 -15.10 8.65
N THR A 98 -1.26 -15.40 9.30
CA THR A 98 -2.17 -14.36 9.78
C THR A 98 -1.60 -13.54 10.94
N GLY A 99 -0.70 -14.12 11.75
CA GLY A 99 0.01 -13.40 12.80
C GLY A 99 0.84 -12.21 12.27
N VAL A 100 1.35 -12.31 11.04
CA VAL A 100 2.06 -11.20 10.39
C VAL A 100 1.10 -10.06 10.06
N ALA A 101 -0.06 -10.36 9.50
CA ALA A 101 -1.08 -9.35 9.20
C ALA A 101 -1.52 -8.59 10.47
N LEU A 102 -1.57 -9.27 11.62
CA LEU A 102 -1.80 -8.63 12.92
C LEU A 102 -0.63 -7.72 13.32
N ALA A 103 0.61 -8.17 13.13
CA ALA A 103 1.80 -7.37 13.41
C ALA A 103 1.88 -6.12 12.51
N GLU A 104 1.39 -6.18 11.26
CA GLU A 104 1.35 -5.04 10.33
C GLU A 104 0.45 -3.89 10.82
N GLN A 105 -0.57 -4.20 11.65
CA GLN A 105 -1.44 -3.18 12.24
C GLN A 105 -0.66 -2.22 13.14
N VAL A 106 0.48 -2.64 13.68
CA VAL A 106 1.32 -1.82 14.55
C VAL A 106 1.93 -0.62 13.82
N PRO A 107 2.82 -0.83 12.84
CA PRO A 107 3.35 0.27 12.04
C PRO A 107 2.26 0.97 11.21
N GLY A 108 1.21 0.26 10.79
CA GLY A 108 0.05 0.85 10.13
C GLY A 108 -0.63 1.92 10.97
N GLY A 109 -0.94 1.61 12.23
CA GLY A 109 -1.53 2.55 13.20
C GLY A 109 -0.62 3.73 13.50
N ILE A 110 0.67 3.48 13.66
CA ILE A 110 1.68 4.55 13.85
C ILE A 110 1.71 5.51 12.65
N ARG A 111 1.76 4.99 11.43
CA ARG A 111 1.79 5.82 10.21
C ARG A 111 0.49 6.63 10.07
N PHE A 112 -0.65 6.00 10.39
CA PHE A 112 -1.98 6.62 10.33
C PHE A 112 -2.19 7.72 11.36
N ILE A 113 -1.66 7.61 12.59
CA ILE A 113 -1.85 8.65 13.60
C ILE A 113 -0.86 9.82 13.41
N VAL A 114 0.40 9.54 13.06
CA VAL A 114 1.39 10.58 12.71
C VAL A 114 0.89 11.36 11.50
N ALA A 115 0.40 10.66 10.47
CA ALA A 115 -0.90 10.98 9.89
C ALA A 115 -1.57 12.33 10.15
N THR A 116 -2.63 12.12 10.91
CA THR A 116 -3.57 13.04 11.50
C THR A 116 -2.88 14.14 12.29
N TYR A 117 -1.84 13.84 13.09
CA TYR A 117 -1.11 14.88 13.83
C TYR A 117 -0.51 15.93 12.90
N CYS A 118 0.16 15.50 11.82
CA CYS A 118 0.68 16.45 10.86
C CYS A 118 -0.44 17.28 10.22
N ALA A 119 -1.55 16.66 9.84
CA ALA A 119 -2.67 17.36 9.21
C ALA A 119 -3.29 18.44 10.12
N VAL A 120 -3.51 18.11 11.40
CA VAL A 120 -4.08 19.03 12.40
C VAL A 120 -3.11 20.16 12.73
N GLU A 121 -1.82 19.88 12.91
CA GLU A 121 -0.85 20.93 13.27
C GLU A 121 -0.65 21.97 12.15
N ILE A 122 -0.75 21.56 10.88
CA ILE A 122 -0.63 22.48 9.73
C ILE A 122 -1.87 23.33 9.54
N ALA A 123 -3.04 22.83 9.92
CA ALA A 123 -4.30 23.48 9.60
C ALA A 123 -4.46 24.84 10.30
N ASP A 124 -4.95 25.83 9.57
CA ASP A 124 -5.31 27.12 10.15
C ASP A 124 -6.68 27.06 10.82
N VAL A 125 -6.87 27.93 11.82
CA VAL A 125 -8.12 28.02 12.57
C VAL A 125 -9.27 28.32 11.61
N GLY A 126 -10.31 27.49 11.64
CA GLY A 126 -11.49 27.62 10.77
C GLY A 126 -11.44 26.80 9.47
N VAL A 127 -10.29 26.20 9.11
CA VAL A 127 -10.15 25.33 7.91
C VAL A 127 -9.54 23.96 8.23
N GLU A 128 -9.65 23.54 9.48
CA GLU A 128 -9.12 22.27 10.00
C GLU A 128 -9.67 21.05 9.29
N GLY A 129 -11.00 21.00 9.11
CA GLY A 129 -11.66 19.91 8.40
C GLY A 129 -11.23 19.82 6.93
N ALA A 130 -11.11 20.97 6.24
CA ALA A 130 -10.70 20.99 4.84
C ALA A 130 -9.23 20.53 4.66
N THR A 131 -8.34 20.96 5.56
CA THR A 131 -6.93 20.54 5.57
C THR A 131 -6.80 19.05 5.84
N TYR A 132 -7.52 18.55 6.85
CA TYR A 132 -7.54 17.14 7.19
C TYR A 132 -8.09 16.29 6.04
N GLY A 133 -9.21 16.72 5.45
CA GLY A 133 -9.82 16.07 4.29
C GLY A 133 -8.86 16.00 3.11
N LEU A 134 -8.20 17.11 2.75
CA LEU A 134 -7.22 17.14 1.67
C LEU A 134 -6.06 16.16 1.91
N VAL A 135 -5.45 16.19 3.10
CA VAL A 135 -4.32 15.31 3.45
C VAL A 135 -4.73 13.84 3.42
N THR A 136 -5.93 13.53 3.92
CA THR A 136 -6.48 12.17 3.93
C THR A 136 -6.78 11.67 2.53
N THR A 137 -7.38 12.51 1.67
CA THR A 137 -7.65 12.17 0.28
C THR A 137 -6.37 11.91 -0.49
N MET A 138 -5.32 12.72 -0.29
CA MET A 138 -4.00 12.50 -0.90
C MET A 138 -3.37 11.18 -0.48
N ASN A 139 -3.57 10.78 0.78
CA ASN A 139 -3.11 9.47 1.26
C ASN A 139 -3.90 8.33 0.59
N ASN A 140 -5.23 8.38 0.59
CA ASN A 140 -6.05 7.32 0.03
C ASN A 140 -5.94 7.19 -1.49
N LEU A 141 -5.67 8.30 -2.19
CA LEU A 141 -5.42 8.34 -3.62
C LEU A 141 -4.14 7.59 -4.04
N ALA A 142 -3.14 7.54 -3.17
CA ALA A 142 -1.87 6.89 -3.49
C ALA A 142 -2.01 5.38 -3.68
N SER A 143 -2.92 4.73 -2.95
CA SER A 143 -3.15 3.28 -3.01
C SER A 143 -3.61 2.77 -4.39
N PRO A 144 -4.68 3.31 -5.01
CA PRO A 144 -5.11 2.86 -6.33
C PRO A 144 -4.06 3.17 -7.41
N PHE A 145 -3.33 4.27 -7.29
CA PHE A 145 -2.23 4.59 -8.22
C PHE A 145 -1.06 3.61 -8.10
N ALA A 146 -0.62 3.31 -6.87
CA ALA A 146 0.39 2.30 -6.59
C ALA A 146 0.00 0.92 -7.13
N SER A 147 -1.27 0.54 -6.93
CA SER A 147 -1.83 -0.72 -7.41
C SER A 147 -1.74 -0.85 -8.93
N VAL A 148 -1.88 0.23 -9.68
CA VAL A 148 -1.82 0.20 -11.16
C VAL A 148 -0.38 0.02 -11.64
N ILE A 149 0.57 0.72 -11.03
CA ILE A 149 2.00 0.54 -11.33
C ILE A 149 2.43 -0.89 -11.00
N PHE A 150 1.97 -1.40 -9.86
CA PHE A 150 2.29 -2.76 -9.43
C PHE A 150 1.65 -3.82 -10.33
N LYS A 151 0.37 -3.68 -10.67
CA LYS A 151 -0.32 -4.55 -11.65
C LYS A 151 0.40 -4.58 -13.00
N TRP A 152 0.91 -3.43 -13.45
CA TRP A 152 1.69 -3.36 -14.68
C TRP A 152 3.01 -4.14 -14.56
N PHE A 153 3.70 -4.05 -13.42
CA PHE A 153 4.89 -4.87 -13.15
C PHE A 153 4.57 -6.37 -13.07
N ASP A 154 3.50 -6.74 -12.34
CA ASP A 154 3.03 -8.12 -12.20
C ASP A 154 2.64 -8.76 -13.53
N SER A 155 2.18 -7.95 -14.50
CA SER A 155 1.78 -8.45 -15.83
C SER A 155 2.89 -9.16 -16.61
N TYR A 156 4.14 -9.03 -16.18
CA TYR A 156 5.30 -9.69 -16.75
C TYR A 156 5.61 -11.06 -16.12
N PHE A 157 4.99 -11.40 -14.99
CA PHE A 157 5.27 -12.61 -14.19
C PHE A 157 4.03 -13.52 -14.08
N LYS A 158 4.23 -14.82 -13.80
CA LYS A 158 3.15 -15.80 -13.58
C LYS A 158 2.64 -15.76 -12.13
N VAL A 159 1.89 -14.72 -11.78
CA VAL A 159 1.50 -14.41 -10.38
C VAL A 159 -0.03 -14.45 -10.18
N TYR A 160 -0.76 -14.98 -11.16
CA TYR A 160 -2.21 -15.08 -11.10
C TYR A 160 -2.65 -16.31 -10.27
N ASN A 161 -3.91 -16.30 -9.82
CA ASN A 161 -4.48 -17.38 -9.00
C ASN A 161 -4.25 -18.78 -9.59
N ASP A 162 -4.46 -18.93 -10.90
CA ASP A 162 -4.34 -20.22 -11.59
C ASP A 162 -2.88 -20.71 -11.63
N ASP A 163 -1.93 -19.78 -11.74
CA ASP A 163 -0.50 -20.09 -11.70
C ASP A 163 -0.05 -20.46 -10.28
N ILE A 164 -0.51 -19.71 -9.27
CA ILE A 164 -0.21 -19.97 -7.85
C ILE A 164 -0.78 -21.32 -7.38
N ALA A 165 -1.95 -21.72 -7.90
CA ALA A 165 -2.52 -23.04 -7.64
C ALA A 165 -1.69 -24.20 -8.19
N SER A 166 -0.87 -23.96 -9.23
CA SER A 166 0.00 -25.00 -9.80
C SER A 166 1.24 -25.31 -8.96
N ASP A 167 1.61 -24.42 -8.03
CA ASP A 167 2.75 -24.53 -7.08
C ASP A 167 4.05 -25.07 -7.71
N THR A 168 4.37 -24.64 -8.94
CA THR A 168 5.62 -25.01 -9.64
C THR A 168 6.79 -24.14 -9.20
N ASP A 169 8.03 -24.66 -9.33
CA ASP A 169 9.24 -23.92 -8.92
C ASP A 169 9.44 -22.62 -9.72
N GLU A 170 9.00 -22.57 -10.98
CA GLU A 170 8.99 -21.32 -11.77
C GLU A 170 8.12 -20.24 -11.13
N VAL A 171 6.91 -20.62 -10.66
CA VAL A 171 5.97 -19.69 -10.03
C VAL A 171 6.51 -19.19 -8.70
N ARG A 172 7.18 -20.06 -7.91
CA ARG A 172 7.81 -19.65 -6.65
C ARG A 172 8.90 -18.60 -6.87
N TRP A 173 9.71 -18.75 -7.92
CA TRP A 173 10.70 -17.74 -8.30
C TRP A 173 10.05 -16.44 -8.75
N ASP A 174 9.05 -16.50 -9.62
CA ASP A 174 8.30 -15.31 -10.08
C ASP A 174 7.68 -14.54 -8.90
N VAL A 175 7.03 -15.25 -7.98
CA VAL A 175 6.47 -14.68 -6.75
C VAL A 175 7.56 -14.04 -5.89
N THR A 176 8.72 -14.71 -5.74
CA THR A 176 9.87 -14.16 -4.98
C THR A 176 10.34 -12.84 -5.57
N TYR A 177 10.49 -12.73 -6.89
CA TYR A 177 10.91 -11.47 -7.55
C TYR A 177 9.92 -10.33 -7.33
N VAL A 178 8.62 -10.63 -7.40
CA VAL A 178 7.56 -9.65 -7.18
C VAL A 178 7.55 -9.15 -5.72
N TYR A 179 7.73 -10.04 -4.74
CA TYR A 179 7.86 -9.65 -3.33
C TYR A 179 9.15 -8.85 -3.07
N MET A 180 10.28 -9.23 -3.66
CA MET A 180 11.53 -8.46 -3.54
C MET A 180 11.36 -7.03 -4.10
N PHE A 181 10.69 -6.88 -5.24
CA PHE A 181 10.38 -5.57 -5.81
C PHE A 181 9.47 -4.75 -4.88
N SER A 182 8.39 -5.35 -4.35
CA SER A 182 7.50 -4.69 -3.38
C SER A 182 8.24 -4.20 -2.14
N TYR A 183 9.07 -5.06 -1.52
CA TYR A 183 9.87 -4.67 -0.35
C TYR A 183 10.89 -3.58 -0.70
N GLY A 184 11.50 -3.63 -1.88
CA GLY A 184 12.37 -2.57 -2.39
C GLY A 184 11.66 -1.22 -2.48
N CYS A 185 10.44 -1.19 -3.03
CA CYS A 185 9.61 0.02 -3.07
C CYS A 185 9.23 0.50 -1.67
N LYS A 186 8.83 -0.40 -0.76
CA LYS A 186 8.51 -0.07 0.64
C LYS A 186 9.71 0.53 1.36
N LEU A 187 10.92 0.01 1.17
CA LEU A 187 12.16 0.58 1.72
C LEU A 187 12.50 1.93 1.08
N PHE A 188 12.33 2.06 -0.24
CA PHE A 188 12.53 3.33 -0.95
C PHE A 188 11.58 4.42 -0.44
N SER A 189 10.36 4.06 0.00
CA SER A 189 9.43 5.00 0.63
C SER A 189 10.05 5.72 1.84
N LEU A 190 10.97 5.06 2.56
CA LEU A 190 11.61 5.60 3.75
C LEU A 190 12.56 6.75 3.43
N ILE A 191 13.12 6.82 2.22
CA ILE A 191 13.95 7.96 1.81
C ILE A 191 13.15 9.24 1.93
N PHE A 192 11.89 9.25 1.49
CA PHE A 192 11.02 10.43 1.55
C PHE A 192 10.68 10.89 2.98
N LEU A 193 11.02 10.13 4.04
CA LEU A 193 10.88 10.59 5.43
C LEU A 193 11.67 11.87 5.72
N PHE A 194 12.71 12.19 4.93
CA PHE A 194 13.41 13.47 5.07
C PHE A 194 12.45 14.67 4.89
N MET A 195 11.37 14.50 4.14
CA MET A 195 10.40 15.56 3.85
C MET A 195 9.38 15.75 4.98
N LEU A 196 9.19 14.76 5.84
CA LEU A 196 8.32 14.82 7.01
C LEU A 196 9.06 15.48 8.18
N PRO A 197 8.57 16.54 8.84
CA PRO A 197 9.24 17.10 10.01
C PRO A 197 9.39 16.08 11.16
N PRO A 198 10.55 16.01 11.84
CA PRO A 198 10.82 14.99 12.87
C PRO A 198 9.92 15.08 14.10
N GLN A 199 9.42 16.27 14.46
CA GLN A 199 8.66 16.48 15.69
C GLN A 199 7.64 17.61 15.54
N LYS A 200 6.65 17.63 16.44
CA LYS A 200 5.64 18.70 16.56
C LYS A 200 6.24 20.12 16.56
N LYS A 201 7.33 20.35 17.29
CA LYS A 201 7.99 21.67 17.36
C LYS A 201 8.45 22.16 15.98
N GLN A 202 9.11 21.29 15.23
CA GLN A 202 9.60 21.59 13.88
C GLN A 202 8.45 21.73 12.87
N MET A 203 7.34 21.02 13.08
CA MET A 203 6.11 21.22 12.30
C MET A 203 5.55 22.64 12.50
N GLN A 204 5.50 23.11 13.74
CA GLN A 204 5.03 24.45 14.08
C GLN A 204 5.99 25.53 13.57
N GLU A 205 7.30 25.29 13.60
CA GLU A 205 8.29 26.18 12.98
C GLU A 205 8.13 26.24 11.47
N LEU A 206 7.91 25.09 10.80
CA LEU A 206 7.66 25.05 9.36
C LEU A 206 6.36 25.77 9.00
N LYS A 207 5.33 25.70 9.86
CA LYS A 207 4.09 26.49 9.67
C LYS A 207 4.35 27.99 9.80
N LYS A 208 5.15 28.42 10.79
CA LYS A 208 5.42 29.84 11.05
C LYS A 208 6.40 30.48 10.06
N LYS A 209 7.39 29.72 9.58
CA LYS A 209 8.50 30.22 8.74
C LYS A 209 8.46 29.72 7.29
N GLY A 210 7.54 28.80 6.98
CA GLY A 210 7.47 28.18 5.65
C GLY A 210 7.01 29.14 4.57
N GLY A 211 7.59 29.01 3.38
CA GLY A 211 7.17 29.76 2.19
C GLY A 211 5.86 29.21 1.60
N THR A 212 5.06 30.11 1.03
CA THR A 212 3.89 29.75 0.23
C THR A 212 4.29 29.63 -1.24
N SER A 213 4.00 28.50 -1.88
CA SER A 213 4.22 28.29 -3.32
C SER A 213 2.91 27.91 -3.99
N LYS A 214 2.36 28.85 -4.77
CA LYS A 214 1.14 28.60 -5.55
C LYS A 214 1.39 27.55 -6.62
N LEU A 215 2.55 27.60 -7.28
CA LEU A 215 2.95 26.65 -8.33
C LEU A 215 3.00 25.20 -7.81
N ALA A 216 3.63 24.98 -6.65
CA ALA A 216 3.73 23.65 -6.07
C ALA A 216 2.36 23.07 -5.66
N GLY A 217 1.43 23.94 -5.22
CA GLY A 217 0.05 23.56 -4.96
C GLY A 217 -0.70 23.11 -6.23
N TYR A 218 -0.58 23.87 -7.32
CA TYR A 218 -1.20 23.50 -8.60
C TYR A 218 -0.65 22.19 -9.16
N ILE A 219 0.68 22.01 -9.15
CA ILE A 219 1.31 20.77 -9.60
C ILE A 219 0.76 19.59 -8.80
N LEU A 220 0.71 19.69 -7.47
CA LEU A 220 0.21 18.62 -6.62
C LEU A 220 -1.24 18.24 -6.95
N ILE A 221 -2.13 19.22 -7.11
CA ILE A 221 -3.54 18.96 -7.42
C ILE A 221 -3.67 18.32 -8.81
N ILE A 222 -3.01 18.88 -9.83
CA ILE A 222 -3.09 18.37 -11.20
C ILE A 222 -2.53 16.95 -11.28
N THR A 223 -1.34 16.69 -10.72
CA THR A 223 -0.75 15.35 -10.68
C THR A 223 -1.66 14.36 -9.95
N SER A 224 -2.28 14.78 -8.85
CA SER A 224 -3.20 13.93 -8.09
C SER A 224 -4.47 13.59 -8.88
N LEU A 225 -5.06 14.57 -9.57
CA LEU A 225 -6.25 14.34 -10.41
C LEU A 225 -5.94 13.45 -11.62
N LEU A 226 -4.79 13.64 -12.25
CA LEU A 226 -4.33 12.78 -13.34
C LEU A 226 -4.06 11.35 -12.85
N ALA A 227 -3.40 11.20 -11.69
CA ALA A 227 -3.16 9.90 -11.07
C ALA A 227 -4.48 9.20 -10.72
N LEU A 228 -5.47 9.92 -10.20
CA LEU A 228 -6.80 9.39 -9.92
C LEU A 228 -7.50 8.92 -11.19
N GLY A 229 -7.55 9.78 -12.21
CA GLY A 229 -8.20 9.47 -13.49
C GLY A 229 -7.57 8.24 -14.13
N PHE A 230 -6.24 8.19 -14.18
CA PHE A 230 -5.50 7.04 -14.69
C PHE A 230 -5.78 5.76 -13.90
N ALA A 231 -5.73 5.83 -12.57
CA ALA A 231 -5.98 4.67 -11.73
C ALA A 231 -7.42 4.17 -11.84
N MET A 232 -8.39 5.08 -11.94
CA MET A 232 -9.79 4.75 -12.11
C MET A 232 -10.04 4.08 -13.46
N THR A 233 -9.51 4.64 -14.55
CA THR A 233 -9.59 4.03 -15.90
C THR A 233 -8.97 2.63 -15.93
N SER A 234 -7.76 2.45 -15.37
CA SER A 234 -7.12 1.14 -15.33
C SER A 234 -7.92 0.12 -14.49
N ASN A 235 -8.47 0.52 -13.34
CA ASN A 235 -9.32 -0.37 -12.54
C ASN A 235 -10.60 -0.75 -13.29
N PHE A 236 -11.27 0.17 -13.99
CA PHE A 236 -12.40 -0.17 -14.85
C PHE A 236 -12.00 -1.15 -15.97
N MET A 237 -10.85 -0.93 -16.62
CA MET A 237 -10.36 -1.86 -17.65
C MET A 237 -10.09 -3.27 -17.10
N SER A 238 -9.68 -3.41 -15.83
CA SER A 238 -9.44 -4.72 -15.21
C SER A 238 -10.73 -5.54 -14.99
N VAL A 239 -11.89 -4.87 -14.96
CA VAL A 239 -13.20 -5.50 -14.75
C VAL A 239 -13.82 -5.96 -16.07
N TYR A 240 -13.66 -5.20 -17.15
CA TYR A 240 -14.29 -5.52 -18.43
C TYR A 240 -13.56 -6.67 -19.15
N PRO A 241 -14.27 -7.74 -19.56
CA PRO A 241 -13.66 -8.88 -20.25
C PRO A 241 -12.87 -8.48 -21.51
N SER A 242 -13.34 -7.45 -22.22
CA SER A 242 -12.74 -6.96 -23.47
C SER A 242 -11.45 -6.17 -23.29
N THR A 243 -11.11 -5.74 -22.06
CA THR A 243 -9.92 -4.90 -21.78
C THR A 243 -9.03 -5.48 -20.68
N LYS A 244 -9.46 -6.54 -19.99
CA LYS A 244 -8.72 -7.19 -18.91
C LYS A 244 -7.36 -7.77 -19.32
N CYS A 245 -7.16 -8.14 -20.59
CA CYS A 245 -5.90 -8.70 -21.08
C CYS A 245 -4.78 -7.66 -21.25
N TYR A 246 -5.10 -6.36 -21.30
CA TYR A 246 -4.08 -5.33 -21.47
C TYR A 246 -3.19 -5.25 -20.22
N ARG A 247 -1.88 -5.10 -20.43
CA ARG A 247 -0.91 -4.94 -19.32
C ARG A 247 -1.21 -3.76 -18.41
N ILE A 248 -1.76 -2.69 -18.96
CA ILE A 248 -2.17 -1.51 -18.20
C ILE A 248 -3.35 -1.79 -17.25
N ALA A 249 -4.12 -2.84 -17.54
CA ALA A 249 -5.19 -3.35 -16.70
C ALA A 249 -4.72 -4.48 -15.76
N GLY A 250 -3.42 -4.81 -15.78
CA GLY A 250 -2.85 -5.92 -15.02
C GLY A 250 -3.08 -7.30 -15.64
N GLY A 251 -3.30 -7.39 -16.96
CA GLY A 251 -3.39 -8.65 -17.70
C GLY A 251 -2.12 -9.02 -18.45
N ASN A 252 -2.02 -10.27 -18.89
CA ASN A 252 -0.80 -10.91 -19.39
C ASN A 252 -0.33 -10.38 -20.77
N GLY A 253 -1.06 -9.42 -21.36
CA GLY A 253 -0.76 -8.80 -22.65
C GLY A 253 -0.98 -9.72 -23.86
N LYS A 254 -1.59 -10.89 -23.68
CA LYS A 254 -1.90 -11.84 -24.76
C LYS A 254 -3.26 -11.52 -25.38
N LEU A 255 -3.26 -11.13 -26.65
CA LEU A 255 -4.46 -10.96 -27.45
C LEU A 255 -4.81 -12.26 -28.17
N ASP A 256 -6.10 -12.52 -28.37
CA ASP A 256 -6.56 -13.66 -29.16
C ASP A 256 -6.20 -13.43 -30.65
N PRO A 257 -5.42 -14.33 -31.28
CA PRO A 257 -5.00 -14.20 -32.67
C PRO A 257 -6.16 -14.20 -33.68
N LYS A 258 -7.36 -14.64 -33.30
CA LYS A 258 -8.54 -14.65 -34.20
C LYS A 258 -9.39 -13.39 -34.14
N THR A 259 -9.48 -12.75 -32.97
CA THR A 259 -10.38 -11.60 -32.75
C THR A 259 -9.63 -10.29 -32.54
N GLY A 260 -8.31 -10.33 -32.30
CA GLY A 260 -7.49 -9.16 -31.99
C GLY A 260 -7.82 -8.52 -30.62
N GLY A 261 -8.77 -9.10 -29.87
CA GLY A 261 -9.21 -8.64 -28.57
C GLY A 261 -8.74 -9.54 -27.43
N CYS A 262 -9.17 -9.23 -26.20
CA CYS A 262 -8.88 -10.08 -25.06
C CYS A 262 -9.60 -11.44 -25.17
N PRO A 263 -8.93 -12.55 -24.84
CA PRO A 263 -9.56 -13.87 -24.85
C PRO A 263 -10.70 -13.89 -23.83
N LEU A 264 -11.92 -14.13 -24.31
CA LEU A 264 -13.09 -14.29 -23.45
C LEU A 264 -13.00 -15.65 -22.72
N PRO A 265 -13.31 -15.72 -21.42
CA PRO A 265 -13.41 -17.01 -20.74
C PRO A 265 -14.45 -17.88 -21.43
N ALA A 266 -14.17 -19.17 -21.56
CA ALA A 266 -15.13 -20.13 -22.10
C ALA A 266 -16.46 -19.99 -21.35
N PRO A 267 -17.62 -20.02 -22.05
CA PRO A 267 -18.91 -19.92 -21.39
C PRO A 267 -19.00 -21.01 -20.32
N ARG A 268 -19.25 -20.60 -19.07
CA ARG A 268 -19.52 -21.54 -17.98
C ARG A 268 -20.75 -22.36 -18.40
N LYS A 269 -20.55 -23.66 -18.60
CA LYS A 269 -21.64 -24.63 -18.79
C LYS A 269 -22.36 -24.87 -17.48
#